data_AF-A0A961EBV8-F1
#
_entry.id   AF-A0A961EBV8-F1
#
_cell.length_a   1.000
_cell.length_b   1.000
_cell.length_c   1.000
_cell.angle_alpha   90.00
_cell.angle_beta   90.00
_cell.angle_gamma   90.00
#
_symmetry.space_group_name_H-M   'P 1'
#
loop_
_entity.id
_entity.type
_entity.pdbx_description
1 polymer ?
#
loop_
_entity_poly.entity_id
_entity_poly.type
_entity_poly.pdbx_seq_one_letter_code
_entity_poly.pdbx_strand_id
1 'polypeptide(L)'
;KFAESARLAVDSGFDALEIHCGHNYLISSFLSPLLNRRRDAYGGPLVNRARLAREVLETVREAVGPGVAIWAKLNMFDGVGTPGPGRSSSLSGFNIDEACQVAQWLESDGFIDAIEPTAGSSLLNPMYLFHGQAPRKQFAQAFHGVMKLGLQAGGPIFLKQYQYTDAYLLPLARELRKAVDLPLILLGGITGVDSMKLALAEGFQFMAMGRALLREPDLPLILQNDPTAHSQCTHCNLCMPTIYTSTRCPIRTGEVTGSGW
;
A
#
# COMPACT_ATOMS: atom_id res chain seq x y z
N LYS A 1 -7.17 21.86 -4.26
CA LYS A 1 -7.60 20.50 -4.68
C LYS A 1 -7.62 19.51 -3.52
N PHE A 2 -6.50 19.13 -2.88
CA PHE A 2 -6.55 18.20 -1.73
C PHE A 2 -7.48 18.65 -0.59
N ALA A 3 -7.35 19.90 -0.10
CA ALA A 3 -8.27 20.45 0.91
C ALA A 3 -9.75 20.43 0.47
N GLU A 4 -10.02 20.76 -0.79
CA GLU A 4 -11.38 20.78 -1.34
C GLU A 4 -11.97 19.37 -1.40
N SER A 5 -11.19 18.39 -1.87
CA SER A 5 -11.60 16.98 -1.86
C SER A 5 -11.80 16.44 -0.46
N ALA A 6 -10.96 16.86 0.50
CA ALA A 6 -11.09 16.47 1.90
C ALA A 6 -12.38 17.01 2.52
N ARG A 7 -12.70 18.29 2.32
CA ARG A 7 -13.98 18.88 2.75
C ARG A 7 -15.16 18.15 2.13
N LEU A 8 -15.12 17.92 0.81
CA LEU A 8 -16.19 17.21 0.11
C LEU A 8 -16.41 15.80 0.69
N ALA A 9 -15.34 15.06 1.00
CA ALA A 9 -15.46 13.76 1.64
C ALA A 9 -16.11 13.85 3.02
N VAL A 10 -15.66 14.78 3.87
CA VAL A 10 -16.23 14.96 5.22
C VAL A 10 -17.69 15.43 5.14
N ASP A 11 -18.01 16.38 4.27
CA ASP A 11 -19.37 16.86 4.00
C ASP A 11 -20.28 15.74 3.46
N SER A 12 -19.70 14.71 2.82
CA SER A 12 -20.42 13.51 2.38
C SER A 12 -20.62 12.46 3.48
N GLY A 13 -20.13 12.71 4.70
CA GLY A 13 -20.30 11.83 5.86
C GLY A 13 -19.16 10.84 6.11
N PHE A 14 -17.98 11.02 5.51
CA PHE A 14 -16.81 10.20 5.86
C PHE A 14 -16.18 10.68 7.18
N ASP A 15 -15.98 9.76 8.13
CA ASP A 15 -15.40 10.05 9.46
C ASP A 15 -13.87 10.17 9.46
N ALA A 16 -13.23 9.64 8.41
CA ALA A 16 -11.78 9.57 8.35
C ALA A 16 -11.26 9.59 6.90
N LEU A 17 -10.00 10.01 6.74
CA LEU A 17 -9.35 10.22 5.46
C LEU A 17 -8.00 9.50 5.40
N GLU A 18 -7.81 8.66 4.38
CA GLU A 18 -6.50 8.18 3.97
C GLU A 18 -5.88 9.14 2.95
N ILE A 19 -4.65 9.61 3.22
CA ILE A 19 -3.84 10.32 2.24
C ILE A 19 -2.81 9.36 1.64
N HIS A 20 -2.94 9.11 0.34
CA HIS A 20 -2.17 8.10 -0.36
C HIS A 20 -0.76 8.56 -0.73
N CYS A 21 0.20 8.23 0.12
CA CYS A 21 1.63 8.50 -0.04
C CYS A 21 2.42 7.28 -0.57
N GLY A 22 1.74 6.39 -1.29
CA GLY A 22 2.23 5.07 -1.70
C GLY A 22 2.39 4.87 -3.21
N HIS A 23 3.12 3.80 -3.57
CA HIS A 23 3.05 3.13 -4.86
C HIS A 23 3.35 3.96 -6.12
N ASN A 24 4.13 5.04 -5.97
CA ASN A 24 4.47 5.98 -7.03
C ASN A 24 3.28 6.73 -7.67
N TYR A 25 2.15 6.84 -6.95
CA TYR A 25 1.17 7.89 -7.22
C TYR A 25 1.74 9.27 -6.87
N LEU A 26 0.99 10.35 -7.09
CA LEU A 26 1.48 11.73 -7.06
C LEU A 26 2.42 12.06 -5.88
N ILE A 27 2.03 11.82 -4.63
CA ILE A 27 2.87 12.15 -3.47
C ILE A 27 4.11 11.24 -3.42
N SER A 28 3.92 9.93 -3.63
CA SER A 28 5.02 8.96 -3.65
C SER A 28 6.01 9.19 -4.81
N SER A 29 5.57 9.72 -5.95
CA SER A 29 6.46 10.02 -7.07
C SER A 29 7.37 11.20 -6.78
N PHE A 30 6.93 12.16 -5.94
CA PHE A 30 7.81 13.22 -5.40
C PHE A 30 8.83 12.63 -4.42
N LEU A 31 8.42 11.66 -3.60
CA LEU A 31 9.31 10.95 -2.69
C LEU A 31 10.34 10.10 -3.43
N SER A 32 10.03 9.48 -4.57
CA SER A 32 10.98 8.60 -5.25
C SER A 32 12.09 9.37 -5.98
N PRO A 33 13.39 9.13 -5.68
CA PRO A 33 14.48 9.73 -6.44
C PRO A 33 14.60 9.20 -7.88
N LEU A 34 13.95 8.07 -8.21
CA LEU A 34 13.91 7.55 -9.58
C LEU A 34 12.96 8.35 -10.48
N LEU A 35 11.88 8.90 -9.89
CA LEU A 35 10.82 9.60 -10.60
C LEU A 35 10.96 11.12 -10.46
N ASN A 36 11.32 11.62 -9.28
CA ASN A 36 11.50 13.04 -9.03
C ASN A 36 12.91 13.50 -9.40
N ARG A 37 13.07 13.97 -10.63
CA ARG A 37 14.31 14.57 -11.16
C ARG A 37 14.29 16.10 -11.17
N ARG A 38 13.39 16.71 -10.39
CA ARG A 38 13.28 18.17 -10.30
C ARG A 38 14.55 18.76 -9.69
N ARG A 39 14.83 20.01 -10.03
CA ARG A 39 15.96 20.80 -9.51
C ARG A 39 15.52 22.01 -8.70
N ASP A 40 14.23 22.08 -8.37
CA ASP A 40 13.65 23.15 -7.56
C ASP A 40 13.48 22.70 -6.10
N ALA A 41 12.73 23.48 -5.31
CA ALA A 41 12.49 23.24 -3.89
C ALA A 41 11.71 21.95 -3.57
N TYR A 42 11.25 21.22 -4.59
CA TYR A 42 10.52 19.95 -4.47
C TYR A 42 11.33 18.73 -4.96
N GLY A 43 12.59 18.90 -5.38
CA GLY A 43 13.45 17.83 -5.86
C GLY A 43 14.81 17.75 -5.17
N GLY A 44 15.56 16.69 -5.48
CA GLY A 44 16.91 16.47 -4.94
C GLY A 44 16.89 15.87 -3.52
N PRO A 45 17.42 16.57 -2.49
CA PRO A 45 17.46 16.08 -1.11
C PRO A 45 16.10 15.60 -0.60
N LEU A 46 16.11 14.62 0.31
CA LEU A 46 14.88 14.01 0.84
C LEU A 46 13.91 15.04 1.44
N VAL A 47 14.42 16.06 2.15
CA VAL A 47 13.59 17.13 2.73
C VAL A 47 12.78 17.89 1.68
N ASN A 48 13.35 18.12 0.49
CA ASN A 48 12.65 18.78 -0.62
C ASN A 48 11.64 17.83 -1.26
N ARG A 49 12.02 16.57 -1.46
CA ARG A 49 11.11 15.53 -2.01
C ARG A 49 9.91 15.28 -1.11
N ALA A 50 10.08 15.32 0.21
CA ALA A 50 9.03 15.14 1.21
C ALA A 50 8.13 16.38 1.37
N ARG A 51 8.56 17.55 0.87
CA ARG A 51 7.83 18.82 1.01
C ARG A 51 6.37 18.71 0.59
N LEU A 52 6.11 18.13 -0.58
CA LEU A 52 4.74 17.99 -1.09
C LEU A 52 3.86 17.14 -0.14
N ALA A 53 4.40 16.05 0.40
CA ALA A 53 3.65 15.19 1.32
C ALA A 53 3.23 15.98 2.57
N ARG A 54 4.18 16.73 3.15
CA ARG A 54 3.97 17.54 4.36
C ARG A 54 2.95 18.67 4.11
N GLU A 55 3.14 19.45 3.05
CA GLU A 55 2.23 20.53 2.66
C GLU A 55 0.80 20.03 2.39
N VAL A 56 0.65 18.85 1.76
CA VAL A 56 -0.68 18.26 1.52
C VAL A 56 -1.34 17.84 2.83
N LEU A 57 -0.61 17.18 3.73
CA LEU A 57 -1.15 16.72 5.01
C LEU A 57 -1.56 17.89 5.91
N GLU A 58 -0.73 18.93 5.98
CA GLU A 58 -1.05 20.20 6.64
C GLU A 58 -2.33 20.81 6.07
N THR A 59 -2.36 21.02 4.75
CA THR A 59 -3.50 21.63 4.04
C THR A 59 -4.80 20.83 4.24
N VAL A 60 -4.73 19.50 4.27
CA VAL A 60 -5.89 18.65 4.54
C VAL A 60 -6.33 18.80 5.99
N ARG A 61 -5.40 18.71 6.96
CA ARG A 61 -5.72 18.87 8.39
C ARG A 61 -6.37 20.22 8.68
N GLU A 62 -5.82 21.31 8.16
CA GLU A 62 -6.41 22.65 8.30
C GLU A 62 -7.82 22.74 7.70
N ALA A 63 -8.08 22.01 6.62
CA ALA A 63 -9.35 22.07 5.92
C ALA A 63 -10.50 21.34 6.64
N VAL A 64 -10.19 20.27 7.38
CA VAL A 64 -11.20 19.40 8.04
C VAL A 64 -11.18 19.48 9.57
N GLY A 65 -10.16 20.10 10.15
CA GLY A 65 -10.01 20.28 11.59
C GLY A 65 -9.57 18.99 12.33
N PRO A 66 -9.48 19.05 13.67
CA PRO A 66 -8.97 17.96 14.50
C PRO A 66 -9.96 16.81 14.73
N GLY A 67 -11.25 16.99 14.37
CA GLY A 67 -12.30 16.00 14.62
C GLY A 67 -12.35 14.83 13.63
N VAL A 68 -11.60 14.93 12.53
CA VAL A 68 -11.55 13.92 11.46
C VAL A 68 -10.24 13.15 11.57
N ALA A 69 -10.30 11.81 11.60
CA ALA A 69 -9.07 11.01 11.63
C ALA A 69 -8.37 11.05 10.27
N ILE A 70 -7.05 11.25 10.24
CA ILE A 70 -6.24 11.29 9.03
C ILE A 70 -5.06 10.35 9.18
N TRP A 71 -4.83 9.46 8.20
CA TRP A 71 -3.59 8.69 8.15
C TRP A 71 -2.89 8.80 6.80
N ALA A 72 -1.57 8.66 6.85
CA ALA A 72 -0.74 8.60 5.65
C ALA A 72 -0.46 7.14 5.27
N LYS A 73 -0.87 6.73 4.07
CA LYS A 73 -0.48 5.45 3.51
C LYS A 73 0.90 5.56 2.86
N LEU A 74 1.96 5.36 3.65
CA LEU A 74 3.34 5.69 3.28
C LEU A 74 4.07 4.50 2.65
N ASN A 75 4.65 4.71 1.47
CA ASN A 75 5.53 3.70 0.86
C ASN A 75 6.79 3.50 1.71
N MET A 76 7.19 2.27 1.98
CA MET A 76 8.45 1.94 2.65
C MET A 76 9.57 1.63 1.65
N PHE A 77 9.19 1.15 0.46
CA PHE A 77 10.13 0.69 -0.55
C PHE A 77 9.46 0.70 -1.92
N ASP A 78 10.08 1.28 -2.94
CA ASP A 78 9.53 1.33 -4.30
C ASP A 78 9.51 -0.03 -5.02
N GLY A 79 10.14 -1.07 -4.46
CA GLY A 79 10.26 -2.36 -5.13
C GLY A 79 11.43 -2.45 -6.11
N VAL A 80 12.36 -1.49 -6.08
CA VAL A 80 13.56 -1.43 -6.94
C VAL A 80 14.82 -1.38 -6.08
N GLY A 81 15.68 -2.40 -6.21
CA GLY A 81 16.85 -2.61 -5.36
C GLY A 81 16.63 -3.74 -4.35
N THR A 82 17.43 -3.75 -3.27
CA THR A 82 17.27 -4.71 -2.17
C THR A 82 16.55 -4.02 -1.01
N PRO A 83 15.42 -4.56 -0.50
CA PRO A 83 14.74 -3.99 0.65
C PRO A 83 15.59 -4.17 1.93
N GLY A 84 15.48 -3.22 2.86
CA GLY A 84 16.10 -3.30 4.18
C GLY A 84 16.99 -2.10 4.53
N PRO A 85 17.30 -1.91 5.82
CA PRO A 85 18.06 -0.76 6.30
C PRO A 85 19.49 -0.79 5.78
N GLY A 86 20.04 0.38 5.46
CA GLY A 86 21.40 0.54 4.96
C GLY A 86 21.64 -0.07 3.57
N ARG A 87 20.57 -0.40 2.83
CA ARG A 87 20.63 -0.97 1.47
C ARG A 87 20.40 0.08 0.36
N SER A 88 20.33 1.35 0.73
CA SER A 88 20.19 2.46 -0.22
C SER A 88 21.39 2.52 -1.18
N SER A 89 21.13 2.81 -2.44
CA SER A 89 22.13 3.02 -3.48
C SER A 89 21.70 4.13 -4.43
N SER A 90 22.61 4.67 -5.24
CA SER A 90 22.28 5.66 -6.28
C SER A 90 21.29 5.16 -7.34
N LEU A 91 21.03 3.85 -7.38
CA LEU A 91 20.10 3.20 -8.31
C LEU A 91 18.83 2.68 -7.62
N SER A 92 18.68 2.83 -6.30
CA SER A 92 17.45 2.45 -5.59
C SER A 92 16.41 3.56 -5.64
N GLY A 93 15.14 3.18 -5.61
CA GLY A 93 14.04 4.10 -5.39
C GLY A 93 13.94 4.56 -3.94
N PHE A 94 12.76 5.06 -3.57
CA PHE A 94 12.41 5.32 -2.19
C PHE A 94 12.61 4.04 -1.37
N ASN A 95 13.24 4.16 -0.21
CA ASN A 95 13.69 3.04 0.60
C ASN A 95 13.36 3.24 2.08
N ILE A 96 13.59 2.21 2.88
CA ILE A 96 13.12 2.16 4.26
C ILE A 96 13.77 3.23 5.15
N ASP A 97 15.04 3.55 4.93
CA ASP A 97 15.74 4.58 5.71
C ASP A 97 15.11 5.96 5.46
N GLU A 98 14.81 6.26 4.19
CA GLU A 98 14.09 7.49 3.82
C GLU A 98 12.64 7.48 4.33
N ALA A 99 11.97 6.32 4.30
CA ALA A 99 10.61 6.17 4.80
C ALA A 99 10.53 6.42 6.32
N CYS A 100 11.49 5.90 7.11
CA CYS A 100 11.60 6.18 8.53
C CYS A 100 11.81 7.67 8.79
N GLN A 101 12.71 8.32 8.05
CA GLN A 101 12.95 9.75 8.20
C GLN A 101 11.72 10.59 7.85
N VAL A 102 10.99 10.23 6.78
CA VAL A 102 9.74 10.90 6.42
C VAL A 102 8.68 10.67 7.49
N ALA A 103 8.50 9.45 7.98
CA ALA A 103 7.56 9.14 9.06
C ALA A 103 7.81 9.99 10.30
N GLN A 104 9.07 10.17 10.70
CA GLN A 104 9.47 11.04 11.81
C GLN A 104 9.10 12.52 11.59
N TRP A 105 9.26 13.02 10.36
CA TRP A 105 8.80 14.39 10.05
C TRP A 105 7.27 14.48 10.11
N LEU A 106 6.55 13.50 9.57
CA LEU A 106 5.08 13.49 9.61
C LEU A 106 4.54 13.44 11.04
N GLU A 107 5.20 12.66 11.91
CA GLU A 107 4.92 12.61 13.34
C GLU A 107 5.19 13.97 14.00
N SER A 108 6.36 14.55 13.78
CA SER A 108 6.72 15.85 14.36
C SER A 108 5.84 17.00 13.88
N ASP A 109 5.29 16.91 12.67
CA ASP A 109 4.39 17.90 12.10
C ASP A 109 3.01 17.87 12.78
N GLY A 110 2.57 16.69 13.26
CA GLY A 110 1.33 16.54 14.01
C GLY A 110 0.03 16.65 13.19
N PHE A 111 0.10 16.51 11.87
CA PHE A 111 -1.08 16.63 11.00
C PHE A 111 -1.83 15.31 10.76
N ILE A 112 -1.23 14.17 11.11
CA ILE A 112 -1.80 12.82 10.94
C ILE A 112 -1.90 12.09 12.28
N ASP A 113 -2.85 11.17 12.35
CA ASP A 113 -3.17 10.37 13.53
C ASP A 113 -2.61 8.95 13.45
N ALA A 114 -2.25 8.48 12.25
CA ALA A 114 -1.63 7.18 12.04
C ALA A 114 -0.83 7.11 10.73
N ILE A 115 -0.01 6.07 10.58
CA ILE A 115 0.62 5.69 9.32
C ILE A 115 0.19 4.27 8.96
N GLU A 116 -0.16 4.05 7.69
CA GLU A 116 -0.35 2.71 7.12
C GLU A 116 0.86 2.38 6.23
N PRO A 117 1.86 1.63 6.73
CA PRO A 117 3.03 1.27 5.94
C PRO A 117 2.64 0.37 4.75
N THR A 118 3.09 0.75 3.56
CA THR A 118 2.88 -0.04 2.34
C THR A 118 4.19 -0.16 1.57
N ALA A 119 4.23 -0.93 0.48
CA ALA A 119 5.43 -1.03 -0.34
C ALA A 119 5.09 -1.40 -1.80
N GLY A 120 6.03 -1.13 -2.69
CA GLY A 120 5.97 -1.44 -4.11
C GLY A 120 5.74 -0.20 -4.97
N SER A 121 5.51 -0.45 -6.25
CA SER A 121 5.29 0.58 -7.27
C SER A 121 4.30 0.09 -8.30
N SER A 122 3.22 0.82 -8.54
CA SER A 122 2.28 0.47 -9.62
C SER A 122 2.90 0.58 -11.02
N LEU A 123 4.01 1.30 -11.15
CA LEU A 123 4.71 1.55 -12.40
C LEU A 123 5.89 0.60 -12.63
N LEU A 124 6.74 0.41 -11.61
CA LEU A 124 8.03 -0.26 -11.74
C LEU A 124 7.98 -1.71 -11.27
N ASN A 125 7.17 -2.03 -10.27
CA ASN A 125 7.07 -3.36 -9.69
C ASN A 125 5.68 -3.58 -9.04
N PRO A 126 4.63 -3.72 -9.85
CA PRO A 126 3.24 -3.73 -9.37
C PRO A 126 2.93 -4.95 -8.49
N MET A 127 3.70 -6.03 -8.63
CA MET A 127 3.46 -7.25 -7.86
C MET A 127 4.07 -7.25 -6.46
N TYR A 128 4.93 -6.28 -6.12
CA TYR A 128 5.45 -6.16 -4.76
C TYR A 128 4.34 -5.80 -3.76
N LEU A 129 3.28 -5.13 -4.23
CA LEU A 129 2.06 -4.87 -3.44
C LEU A 129 1.27 -6.16 -3.15
N PHE A 130 1.37 -7.15 -4.05
CA PHE A 130 0.49 -8.30 -4.14
C PHE A 130 1.26 -9.63 -4.12
N HIS A 131 1.88 -9.96 -2.98
CA HIS A 131 2.52 -11.27 -2.84
C HIS A 131 1.52 -12.40 -3.09
N GLY A 132 1.97 -13.45 -3.78
CA GLY A 132 1.13 -14.50 -4.35
C GLY A 132 1.39 -14.71 -5.84
N GLN A 133 0.53 -15.48 -6.49
CA GLN A 133 0.68 -15.83 -7.91
C GLN A 133 0.51 -14.59 -8.79
N ALA A 134 1.25 -14.53 -9.90
CA ALA A 134 1.14 -13.44 -10.86
C ALA A 134 0.12 -13.80 -11.97
N PRO A 135 -1.02 -13.08 -12.10
CA PRO A 135 -2.10 -13.43 -13.03
C PRO A 135 -1.79 -12.94 -14.45
N ARG A 136 -0.64 -13.32 -15.01
CA ARG A 136 -0.06 -12.71 -16.22
C ARG A 136 -0.98 -12.76 -17.44
N LYS A 137 -1.60 -13.92 -17.68
CA LYS A 137 -2.50 -14.13 -18.82
C LYS A 137 -3.74 -13.25 -18.69
N GLN A 138 -4.37 -13.28 -17.52
CA GLN A 138 -5.59 -12.54 -17.22
C GLN A 138 -5.34 -11.04 -17.19
N PHE A 139 -4.17 -10.62 -16.70
CA PHE A 139 -3.76 -9.22 -16.72
C PHE A 139 -3.56 -8.72 -18.15
N ALA A 140 -2.86 -9.47 -19.01
CA ALA A 140 -2.71 -9.08 -20.41
C ALA A 140 -4.05 -9.03 -21.17
N GLN A 141 -5.03 -9.88 -20.79
CA GLN A 141 -6.37 -9.88 -21.37
C GLN A 141 -7.19 -8.63 -21.02
N ALA A 142 -6.85 -7.90 -19.95
CA ALA A 142 -7.49 -6.63 -19.61
C ALA A 142 -7.10 -5.47 -20.56
N PHE A 143 -6.14 -5.69 -21.46
CA PHE A 143 -5.64 -4.69 -22.40
C PHE A 143 -5.82 -5.14 -23.86
N HIS A 144 -5.70 -4.18 -24.80
CA HIS A 144 -5.88 -4.41 -26.24
C HIS A 144 -4.65 -4.04 -27.07
N GLY A 145 -4.62 -4.51 -28.31
CA GLY A 145 -3.63 -4.12 -29.32
C GLY A 145 -2.18 -4.43 -28.93
N VAL A 146 -1.28 -3.51 -29.29
CA VAL A 146 0.17 -3.65 -29.08
C VAL A 146 0.55 -3.81 -27.60
N MET A 147 -0.22 -3.21 -26.70
CA MET A 147 0.02 -3.30 -25.26
C MET A 147 -0.25 -4.71 -24.72
N LYS A 148 -1.29 -5.40 -25.21
CA LYS A 148 -1.56 -6.81 -24.87
C LYS A 148 -0.39 -7.71 -25.30
N LEU A 149 0.07 -7.56 -26.54
CA LEU A 149 1.19 -8.34 -27.07
C LEU A 149 2.48 -8.10 -26.26
N GLY A 150 2.77 -6.83 -25.95
CA GLY A 150 3.91 -6.46 -25.10
C GLY A 150 3.85 -7.09 -23.72
N LEU A 151 2.68 -7.08 -23.06
CA LEU A 151 2.49 -7.70 -21.74
C LEU A 151 2.57 -9.24 -21.78
N GLN A 152 2.13 -9.87 -22.86
CA GLN A 152 2.27 -11.32 -23.04
C GLN A 152 3.75 -11.73 -23.19
N ALA A 153 4.54 -10.94 -23.92
CA ALA A 153 5.96 -11.20 -24.12
C ALA A 153 6.82 -10.83 -22.89
N GLY A 154 6.56 -9.67 -22.26
CA GLY A 154 7.32 -9.14 -21.11
C GLY A 154 6.76 -9.52 -19.74
N GLY A 155 5.71 -10.35 -19.70
CA GLY A 155 4.93 -10.64 -18.49
C GLY A 155 5.75 -11.05 -17.26
N PRO A 156 6.71 -11.99 -17.36
CA PRO A 156 7.52 -12.40 -16.20
C PRO A 156 8.42 -11.32 -15.61
N ILE A 157 8.88 -10.37 -16.42
CA ILE A 157 9.75 -9.26 -15.98
C ILE A 157 8.93 -8.18 -15.27
N PHE A 158 7.76 -7.87 -15.82
CA PHE A 158 6.87 -6.82 -15.32
C PHE A 158 5.99 -7.30 -14.15
N LEU A 159 5.37 -8.47 -14.29
CA LEU A 159 4.57 -9.13 -13.26
C LEU A 159 5.38 -10.27 -12.62
N LYS A 160 6.28 -9.87 -11.73
CA LYS A 160 7.05 -10.78 -10.88
C LYS A 160 6.14 -11.57 -9.96
N GLN A 161 6.54 -12.78 -9.61
CA GLN A 161 5.86 -13.57 -8.60
C GLN A 161 6.65 -13.48 -7.31
N TYR A 162 5.96 -13.15 -6.22
CA TYR A 162 6.52 -13.10 -4.88
C TYR A 162 5.88 -14.20 -4.05
N GLN A 163 6.70 -14.93 -3.28
CA GLN A 163 6.18 -15.92 -2.36
C GLN A 163 5.28 -15.23 -1.34
N TYR A 164 4.08 -15.79 -1.17
CA TYR A 164 3.15 -15.33 -0.16
C TYR A 164 3.49 -15.94 1.20
N THR A 165 3.42 -15.10 2.23
CA THR A 165 3.34 -15.47 3.63
C THR A 165 2.39 -14.49 4.30
N ASP A 166 1.71 -14.87 5.38
CA ASP A 166 0.94 -13.90 6.15
C ASP A 166 1.84 -12.79 6.70
N ALA A 167 1.28 -11.59 6.84
CA ALA A 167 1.99 -10.39 7.30
C ALA A 167 3.32 -10.12 6.55
N TYR A 168 3.38 -10.36 5.23
CA TYR A 168 4.62 -10.27 4.43
C TYR A 168 5.30 -8.89 4.41
N LEU A 169 4.60 -7.81 4.76
CA LEU A 169 5.22 -6.48 4.91
C LEU A 169 5.71 -6.18 6.34
N LEU A 170 5.36 -7.01 7.33
CA LEU A 170 5.76 -6.84 8.73
C LEU A 170 7.27 -6.66 8.90
N PRO A 171 8.16 -7.41 8.21
CA PRO A 171 9.60 -7.21 8.35
C PRO A 171 10.07 -5.78 8.03
N LEU A 172 9.47 -5.12 7.03
CA LEU A 172 9.77 -3.72 6.73
C LEU A 172 9.04 -2.77 7.68
N ALA A 173 7.77 -3.07 8.01
CA ALA A 173 6.97 -2.23 8.90
C ALA A 173 7.56 -2.12 10.31
N ARG A 174 8.30 -3.15 10.78
CA ARG A 174 9.08 -3.10 12.02
C ARG A 174 10.10 -1.97 12.06
N GLU A 175 10.71 -1.61 10.94
CA GLU A 175 11.66 -0.51 10.91
C GLU A 175 10.96 0.84 11.09
N LEU A 176 9.78 1.03 10.47
CA LEU A 176 8.93 2.21 10.76
C LEU A 176 8.48 2.22 12.22
N ARG A 177 8.07 1.07 12.77
CA ARG A 177 7.63 0.98 14.16
C ARG A 177 8.71 1.40 15.15
N LYS A 178 9.99 1.12 14.87
CA LYS A 178 11.13 1.60 15.67
C LYS A 178 11.38 3.10 15.54
N ALA A 179 10.91 3.74 14.47
CA ALA A 179 11.27 5.11 14.12
C ALA A 179 10.30 6.16 14.64
N VAL A 180 9.03 5.80 14.89
CA VAL A 180 7.95 6.69 15.34
C VAL A 180 7.16 6.07 16.48
N ASP A 181 6.37 6.86 17.19
CA ASP A 181 5.43 6.45 18.25
C ASP A 181 3.96 6.50 17.80
N LEU A 182 3.66 7.20 16.70
CA LEU A 182 2.32 7.26 16.09
C LEU A 182 1.67 5.89 15.93
N PRO A 183 0.34 5.77 16.06
CA PRO A 183 -0.37 4.55 15.70
C PRO A 183 0.00 4.05 14.30
N LEU A 184 0.26 2.74 14.18
CA LEU A 184 0.53 2.09 12.89
C LEU A 184 -0.57 1.10 12.52
N ILE A 185 -0.93 1.12 11.24
CA ILE A 185 -1.91 0.22 10.62
C ILE A 185 -1.14 -0.82 9.80
N LEU A 186 -1.02 -2.07 10.29
CA LEU A 186 -0.29 -3.11 9.56
C LEU A 186 -1.08 -3.58 8.33
N LEU A 187 -0.45 -3.51 7.16
CA LEU A 187 -0.95 -4.09 5.92
C LEU A 187 -0.06 -5.25 5.46
N GLY A 188 -0.61 -6.16 4.67
CA GLY A 188 0.16 -7.08 3.82
C GLY A 188 -0.06 -8.54 4.19
N GLY A 189 -1.21 -9.10 3.81
CA GLY A 189 -1.51 -10.52 4.10
C GLY A 189 -2.05 -10.75 5.50
N ILE A 190 -2.96 -9.90 5.97
CA ILE A 190 -3.73 -10.13 7.19
C ILE A 190 -4.94 -11.00 6.82
N THR A 191 -4.92 -12.26 7.23
CA THR A 191 -5.87 -13.30 6.80
C THR A 191 -6.50 -14.09 7.95
N GLY A 192 -5.96 -13.97 9.16
CA GLY A 192 -6.44 -14.70 10.34
C GLY A 192 -5.94 -14.08 11.65
N VAL A 193 -6.46 -14.57 12.77
CA VAL A 193 -6.21 -14.01 14.11
C VAL A 193 -4.74 -14.09 14.51
N ASP A 194 -3.99 -15.08 14.05
CA ASP A 194 -2.56 -15.21 14.39
C ASP A 194 -1.73 -14.03 13.88
N SER A 195 -1.96 -13.60 12.63
CA SER A 195 -1.32 -12.41 12.07
C SER A 195 -1.71 -11.12 12.81
N MET A 196 -2.95 -11.03 13.30
CA MET A 196 -3.46 -9.90 14.08
C MET A 196 -2.84 -9.85 15.48
N LYS A 197 -2.76 -11.01 16.16
CA LYS A 197 -2.10 -11.12 17.48
C LYS A 197 -0.62 -10.77 17.39
N LEU A 198 0.06 -11.24 16.35
CA LEU A 198 1.45 -10.88 16.09
C LEU A 198 1.62 -9.37 15.90
N ALA A 199 0.76 -8.75 15.08
CA ALA A 199 0.78 -7.30 14.86
C ALA A 199 0.59 -6.51 16.17
N LEU A 200 -0.41 -6.88 16.97
CA LEU A 200 -0.68 -6.24 18.27
C LEU A 200 0.51 -6.40 19.23
N ALA A 201 1.09 -7.60 19.32
CA ALA A 201 2.25 -7.88 20.16
C ALA A 201 3.49 -7.06 19.76
N GLU A 202 3.58 -6.65 18.49
CA GLU A 202 4.67 -5.83 17.95
C GLU A 202 4.35 -4.33 17.90
N GLY A 203 3.23 -3.90 18.49
CA GLY A 203 2.91 -2.48 18.66
C GLY A 203 2.22 -1.82 17.46
N PHE A 204 1.52 -2.60 16.64
CA PHE A 204 0.58 -2.09 15.62
C PHE A 204 -0.83 -2.04 16.21
N GLN A 205 -1.53 -0.90 16.07
CA GLN A 205 -2.83 -0.66 16.70
C GLN A 205 -4.00 -1.11 15.82
N PHE A 206 -3.77 -1.21 14.51
CA PHE A 206 -4.79 -1.56 13.54
C PHE A 206 -4.22 -2.47 12.45
N MET A 207 -5.11 -3.13 11.72
CA MET A 207 -4.76 -4.01 10.59
C MET A 207 -5.62 -3.66 9.38
N ALA A 208 -4.98 -3.49 8.22
CA ALA A 208 -5.67 -3.26 6.96
C ALA A 208 -5.83 -4.57 6.19
N MET A 209 -7.04 -4.83 5.70
CA MET A 209 -7.40 -6.02 4.93
C MET A 209 -7.99 -5.62 3.58
N GLY A 210 -7.44 -6.18 2.49
CA GLY A 210 -7.93 -5.93 1.13
C GLY A 210 -8.49 -7.19 0.48
N ARG A 211 -7.62 -7.98 -0.15
CA ARG A 211 -7.99 -9.20 -0.91
C ARG A 211 -8.78 -10.24 -0.08
N ALA A 212 -8.50 -10.31 1.23
CA ALA A 212 -9.22 -11.17 2.17
C ALA A 212 -10.72 -10.78 2.24
N LEU A 213 -11.02 -9.49 2.43
CA LEU A 213 -12.41 -8.99 2.48
C LEU A 213 -13.11 -9.03 1.11
N LEU A 214 -12.36 -8.93 0.02
CA LEU A 214 -12.94 -9.11 -1.31
C LEU A 214 -13.43 -10.55 -1.53
N ARG A 215 -12.74 -11.52 -0.93
CA ARG A 215 -13.10 -12.94 -0.94
C ARG A 215 -14.20 -13.26 0.08
N GLU A 216 -14.11 -12.71 1.29
CA GLU A 216 -15.04 -12.92 2.41
C GLU A 216 -15.31 -11.58 3.12
N PRO A 217 -16.35 -10.83 2.72
CA PRO A 217 -16.64 -9.52 3.32
C PRO A 217 -16.97 -9.57 4.81
N ASP A 218 -17.49 -10.71 5.28
CA ASP A 218 -17.86 -11.00 6.66
C ASP A 218 -16.72 -11.64 7.48
N LEU A 219 -15.51 -11.76 6.91
CA LEU A 219 -14.35 -12.34 7.58
C LEU A 219 -14.10 -11.80 9.00
N PRO A 220 -14.21 -10.50 9.31
CA PRO A 220 -14.03 -10.02 10.68
C PRO A 220 -15.02 -10.65 11.68
N LEU A 221 -16.27 -10.87 11.27
CA LEU A 221 -17.29 -11.53 12.09
C LEU A 221 -17.00 -13.04 12.22
N ILE A 222 -16.53 -13.67 11.14
CA ILE A 222 -16.09 -15.07 11.17
C ILE A 222 -14.97 -15.24 12.18
N LEU A 223 -13.92 -14.41 12.11
CA LEU A 223 -12.77 -14.47 13.04
C LEU A 223 -13.15 -14.13 14.48
N GLN A 224 -14.16 -13.28 14.69
CA GLN A 224 -14.69 -12.99 16.02
C GLN A 224 -15.38 -14.21 16.64
N ASN A 225 -16.11 -14.99 15.85
CA ASN A 225 -16.84 -16.17 16.30
C ASN A 225 -15.97 -17.43 16.35
N ASP A 226 -15.02 -17.55 15.43
CA ASP A 226 -14.04 -18.64 15.35
C ASP A 226 -12.64 -18.07 15.12
N PRO A 227 -11.87 -17.84 16.21
CA PRO A 227 -10.50 -17.35 16.11
C PRO A 227 -9.52 -18.31 15.42
N THR A 228 -9.91 -19.57 15.14
CA THR A 228 -9.09 -20.54 14.40
C THR A 228 -9.34 -20.50 12.88
N ALA A 229 -10.39 -19.79 12.45
CA ALA A 229 -10.68 -19.59 11.04
C ALA A 229 -9.58 -18.77 10.35
N HIS A 230 -9.43 -18.99 9.05
CA HIS A 230 -8.55 -18.24 8.16
C HIS A 230 -9.30 -17.87 6.89
N SER A 231 -8.89 -16.76 6.28
CA SER A 231 -9.46 -16.35 5.00
C SER A 231 -9.28 -17.43 3.93
N GLN A 232 -10.31 -17.62 3.13
CA GLN A 232 -10.31 -18.40 1.90
C GLN A 232 -9.60 -17.70 0.72
N CYS A 233 -9.00 -16.52 0.91
CA CYS A 233 -8.25 -15.87 -0.15
C CYS A 233 -7.06 -16.75 -0.56
N THR A 234 -6.98 -17.15 -1.82
CA THR A 234 -5.89 -18.01 -2.32
C THR A 234 -4.66 -17.24 -2.78
N HIS A 235 -4.66 -15.90 -2.66
CA HIS A 235 -3.58 -15.02 -3.13
C HIS A 235 -3.23 -15.21 -4.62
N CYS A 236 -4.21 -15.64 -5.43
CA CYS A 236 -4.08 -15.81 -6.88
C CYS A 236 -3.97 -14.49 -7.66
N ASN A 237 -4.30 -13.36 -7.01
CA ASN A 237 -4.29 -12.00 -7.56
C ASN A 237 -5.19 -11.77 -8.79
N LEU A 238 -6.09 -12.69 -9.09
CA LEU A 238 -7.01 -12.56 -10.23
C LEU A 238 -8.06 -11.45 -10.07
N CYS A 239 -8.18 -10.90 -8.86
CA CYS A 239 -8.91 -9.65 -8.63
C CYS A 239 -8.20 -8.43 -9.26
N MET A 240 -6.86 -8.46 -9.40
CA MET A 240 -6.08 -7.32 -9.89
C MET A 240 -6.45 -6.90 -11.32
N PRO A 241 -6.62 -7.79 -12.32
CA PRO A 241 -7.12 -7.39 -13.64
C PRO A 241 -8.56 -6.84 -13.62
N THR A 242 -9.38 -7.19 -12.62
CA THR A 242 -10.81 -6.80 -12.61
C THR A 242 -11.02 -5.31 -12.37
N ILE A 243 -10.03 -4.61 -11.81
CA ILE A 243 -10.10 -3.17 -11.50
C ILE A 243 -10.36 -2.30 -12.73
N TYR A 244 -10.01 -2.78 -13.93
CA TYR A 244 -10.26 -2.08 -15.19
C TYR A 244 -11.72 -2.15 -15.64
N THR A 245 -12.57 -2.86 -14.90
CA THR A 245 -14.00 -2.98 -15.16
C THR A 245 -14.78 -2.77 -13.86
N SER A 246 -15.01 -3.84 -13.10
CA SER A 246 -15.63 -3.84 -11.78
C SER A 246 -14.81 -4.74 -10.87
N THR A 247 -14.24 -4.14 -9.82
CA THR A 247 -13.39 -4.81 -8.83
C THR A 247 -14.15 -5.93 -8.13
N ARG A 248 -13.67 -7.16 -8.26
CA ARG A 248 -14.29 -8.36 -7.67
C ARG A 248 -13.27 -9.49 -7.46
N CYS A 249 -13.66 -10.50 -6.69
CA CYS A 249 -12.91 -11.75 -6.56
C CYS A 249 -13.52 -12.80 -7.52
N PRO A 250 -12.85 -13.21 -8.62
CA PRO A 250 -13.39 -14.16 -9.61
C PRO A 250 -13.73 -15.55 -9.01
N ILE A 251 -12.84 -16.03 -8.14
CA ILE A 251 -13.13 -16.71 -6.87
C ILE A 251 -14.60 -16.81 -6.44
N ARG A 252 -15.02 -15.70 -5.84
CA ARG A 252 -16.26 -15.55 -5.08
C ARG A 252 -17.47 -15.43 -6.01
N THR A 253 -17.28 -14.83 -7.18
CA THR A 253 -18.33 -14.66 -8.20
C THR A 253 -18.57 -15.92 -9.02
N GLY A 254 -17.76 -16.98 -8.85
CA GLY A 254 -17.95 -18.24 -9.55
C GLY A 254 -17.57 -18.19 -11.03
N GLU A 255 -16.91 -17.12 -11.48
CA GLU A 255 -16.31 -17.04 -12.82
C GLU A 255 -15.31 -18.19 -13.05
N VAL A 256 -14.88 -18.83 -11.95
CA VAL A 256 -13.76 -19.73 -11.95
C VAL A 256 -13.70 -20.59 -10.70
N THR A 257 -13.20 -21.80 -10.88
CA THR A 257 -13.01 -22.75 -9.80
C THR A 257 -11.72 -22.42 -9.04
N GLY A 258 -11.73 -22.53 -7.71
CA GLY A 258 -10.58 -22.18 -6.86
C GLY A 258 -9.33 -23.05 -7.05
N SER A 259 -9.41 -24.07 -7.90
CA SER A 259 -8.35 -25.03 -8.21
C SER A 259 -7.92 -24.92 -9.68
N GLY A 260 -6.63 -24.65 -9.92
CA GLY A 260 -6.01 -24.86 -11.24
C GLY A 260 -6.18 -23.69 -12.22
N TRP A 261 -5.52 -22.58 -11.90
CA TRP A 261 -5.42 -21.39 -12.73
C TRP A 261 -4.11 -21.29 -13.51
#